data_AF-A0A3B0PE13-F1
#
_entry.id   AF-A0A3B0PE13-F1
#
_cell.length_a   1.000
_cell.length_b   1.000
_cell.length_c   1.000
_cell.angle_alpha   90.00
_cell.angle_beta   90.00
_cell.angle_gamma   90.00
#
_symmetry.space_group_name_H-M   'P 1'
#
loop_
_entity.id
_entity.type
_entity.pdbx_description
1 polymer ?
#
loop_
_entity_poly.entity_id
_entity_poly.type
_entity_poly.pdbx_seq_one_letter_code
_entity_poly.pdbx_strand_id
1 'polypeptide(L)'
;MKGSVPFLASLIKKLEVDFAIDFMTLSSYAGKSANTGNLKVIMDLDTDIKNRDVLIVEDIIDSGVTLAKVEKMLKERNPKSLSIVTLMDKPHNREVNLKVDYACFLVENYFLVGFGLDYKEKLRNLPYIGIMDEKFIDLNE
;
A
#
# COMPACT_ATOMS: atom_id res chain seq x y z
N MET A 1 3.42 1.10 4.40
CA MET A 1 4.68 0.31 4.44
C MET A 1 4.65 -0.88 5.39
N LYS A 2 4.30 -0.74 6.68
CA LYS A 2 4.37 -1.89 7.61
C LYS A 2 3.55 -3.11 7.13
N GLY A 3 2.36 -2.87 6.59
CA GLY A 3 1.44 -3.94 6.21
C GLY A 3 1.82 -4.69 4.95
N SER A 4 2.54 -4.07 4.00
CA SER A 4 3.00 -4.75 2.77
C SER A 4 4.22 -5.67 2.97
N VAL A 5 4.88 -5.62 4.13
CA VAL A 5 6.11 -6.40 4.39
C VAL A 5 5.91 -7.92 4.24
N PRO A 6 4.88 -8.57 4.81
CA PRO A 6 4.68 -10.01 4.64
C PRO A 6 4.39 -10.40 3.20
N PHE A 7 3.67 -9.56 2.45
CA PHE A 7 3.42 -9.76 1.03
C PHE A 7 4.72 -9.65 0.23
N LEU A 8 5.49 -8.58 0.42
CA LEU A 8 6.79 -8.39 -0.20
C LEU A 8 7.72 -9.59 0.07
N ALA A 9 7.83 -10.02 1.32
CA ALA A 9 8.66 -11.16 1.72
C ALA A 9 8.24 -12.48 1.04
N SER A 10 6.97 -12.61 0.66
CA SER A 10 6.45 -13.76 -0.09
C SER A 10 6.69 -13.61 -1.59
N LEU A 11 6.51 -12.40 -2.12
CA LEU A 11 6.71 -12.05 -3.53
C LEU A 11 8.16 -12.24 -3.97
N ILE A 12 9.13 -11.72 -3.21
CA ILE A 12 10.55 -11.75 -3.61
C ILE A 12 11.11 -13.16 -3.79
N LYS A 13 10.53 -14.17 -3.13
CA LYS A 13 10.91 -15.59 -3.29
C LYS A 13 10.51 -16.18 -4.64
N LYS A 14 9.70 -15.45 -5.42
CA LYS A 14 9.16 -15.86 -6.72
C LYS A 14 9.71 -15.02 -7.87
N LEU A 15 10.53 -14.01 -7.59
CA LEU A 15 11.16 -13.17 -8.61
C LEU A 15 12.46 -13.83 -9.07
N GLU A 16 12.67 -13.88 -10.39
CA GLU A 16 13.85 -14.48 -11.03
C GLU A 16 14.83 -13.44 -11.59
N VAL A 17 14.59 -12.15 -11.31
CA VAL A 17 15.43 -11.03 -11.74
C VAL A 17 16.19 -10.45 -10.56
N ASP A 18 17.31 -9.79 -10.82
CA ASP A 18 17.98 -9.00 -9.79
C ASP A 18 17.17 -7.74 -9.47
N PHE A 19 17.02 -7.43 -8.18
CA PHE A 19 16.28 -6.26 -7.72
C PHE A 19 16.92 -5.65 -6.46
N ALA A 20 16.66 -4.36 -6.25
CA ALA A 20 16.89 -3.68 -4.99
C ALA A 20 15.55 -3.50 -4.27
N ILE A 21 15.56 -3.54 -2.94
CA ILE A 21 14.38 -3.25 -2.12
C ILE A 21 14.60 -1.90 -1.45
N ASP A 22 13.58 -1.06 -1.50
CA ASP A 22 13.55 0.22 -0.81
C ASP A 22 12.18 0.41 -0.16
N PHE A 23 12.11 1.32 0.79
CA PHE A 23 11.03 1.43 1.76
C PHE A 23 10.63 2.89 1.90
N MET A 24 9.39 3.22 1.51
CA MET A 24 8.84 4.56 1.67
C MET A 24 7.75 4.58 2.74
N THR A 25 7.85 5.50 3.70
CA THR A 25 6.84 5.71 4.74
C THR A 25 6.31 7.12 4.69
N LEU A 26 4.98 7.24 4.64
CA LEU A 26 4.27 8.51 4.67
C LEU A 26 3.40 8.58 5.93
N SER A 27 3.27 9.78 6.49
CA SER A 27 2.28 10.06 7.54
C SER A 27 1.28 11.10 7.06
N SER A 28 0.01 10.86 7.33
CA SER A 28 -1.04 11.87 7.23
C SER A 28 -0.76 12.98 8.25
N TYR A 29 -0.89 14.25 7.88
CA TYR A 29 -0.84 15.32 8.88
C TYR A 29 -2.08 15.20 9.78
N ALA A 30 -1.87 14.93 11.07
CA ALA A 30 -2.93 14.88 12.07
C ALA A 30 -3.45 16.30 12.37
N GLY A 31 -4.38 16.77 11.55
CA GLY A 31 -5.03 18.07 11.72
C GLY A 31 -6.43 18.03 11.14
N LYS A 32 -7.44 18.06 12.03
CA LYS A 32 -8.89 18.19 11.82
C LYS A 32 -9.32 18.53 10.38
N SER A 33 -9.40 17.50 9.54
CA SER A 33 -10.14 17.36 8.29
C SER A 33 -9.34 16.41 7.41
N ALA A 34 -9.91 15.22 7.12
CA ALA A 34 -9.32 14.19 6.26
C ALA A 34 -9.00 14.67 4.81
N ASN A 35 -9.29 15.93 4.50
CA ASN A 35 -9.18 16.55 3.18
C ASN A 35 -8.01 17.52 2.97
N THR A 36 -7.09 17.73 3.94
CA THR A 36 -6.03 18.75 3.76
C THR A 36 -4.81 18.31 2.94
N GLY A 37 -4.84 17.12 2.35
CA GLY A 37 -4.11 16.81 1.12
C GLY A 37 -2.59 16.62 1.21
N ASN A 38 -1.91 17.17 2.20
CA ASN A 38 -0.46 17.07 2.33
C ASN A 38 -0.09 15.75 3.01
N LEU A 39 0.79 14.98 2.38
CA LEU A 39 1.44 13.80 2.98
C LEU A 39 2.85 14.21 3.38
N LYS A 40 3.26 13.86 4.59
CA LYS A 40 4.66 14.03 5.01
C LYS A 40 5.41 12.74 4.70
N VAL A 41 6.49 12.84 3.93
CA VAL A 41 7.45 11.74 3.79
C VAL A 41 8.24 11.64 5.09
N ILE A 42 8.14 10.50 5.75
CA ILE A 42 8.88 10.20 6.99
C ILE A 42 10.16 9.45 6.66
N MET A 43 10.07 8.56 5.69
CA MET A 43 11.21 7.83 5.12
C MET A 43 11.04 7.82 3.61
N ASP A 44 12.05 8.32 2.92
CA ASP A 44 12.12 8.37 1.45
C ASP A 44 13.04 7.25 0.94
N LEU A 45 13.02 7.02 -0.38
CA LEU A 45 13.92 6.10 -1.05
C LEU A 45 15.38 6.53 -0.88
N ASP A 46 16.25 5.59 -0.55
CA ASP A 46 17.71 5.77 -0.57
C ASP A 46 18.27 5.57 -1.99
N THR A 47 17.58 4.77 -2.81
CA THR A 47 17.98 4.45 -4.17
C THR A 47 17.46 5.48 -5.18
N ASP A 48 18.33 6.00 -6.05
CA ASP A 48 17.90 6.77 -7.23
C ASP A 48 17.18 5.86 -8.22
N ILE A 49 15.91 6.16 -8.48
CA ILE A 49 15.04 5.41 -9.38
C ILE A 49 15.01 5.93 -10.82
N LYS A 50 15.77 6.99 -11.14
CA LYS A 50 15.84 7.53 -12.50
C LYS A 50 16.24 6.45 -13.50
N ASN A 51 15.49 6.36 -14.61
CA ASN A 51 15.68 5.38 -15.67
C ASN A 51 15.65 3.90 -15.20
N ARG A 52 15.05 3.61 -14.05
CA ARG A 52 14.84 2.23 -13.57
C ARG A 52 13.40 1.77 -13.78
N ASP A 53 13.24 0.46 -13.90
CA ASP A 53 11.93 -0.18 -13.84
C ASP A 53 11.55 -0.34 -12.35
N VAL A 54 10.45 0.31 -11.93
CA VAL A 54 10.05 0.41 -10.51
C VAL A 54 8.71 -0.28 -10.31
N LEU A 55 8.64 -1.15 -9.30
CA LEU A 55 7.42 -1.83 -8.88
C LEU A 55 7.02 -1.38 -7.47
N ILE A 56 5.89 -0.71 -7.34
CA ILE A 56 5.30 -0.38 -6.04
C ILE A 56 4.55 -1.61 -5.53
N VAL A 57 4.86 -2.03 -4.30
CA VAL A 57 4.27 -3.20 -3.64
C VAL A 57 3.43 -2.75 -2.45
N GLU A 58 2.11 -2.95 -2.52
CA GLU A 58 1.16 -2.62 -1.45
C GLU A 58 0.40 -3.85 -0.93
N ASP A 59 -0.02 -3.80 0.33
CA ASP A 59 -0.86 -4.85 0.93
C ASP A 59 -2.31 -4.77 0.44
N ILE A 60 -2.92 -3.60 0.53
CA ILE A 60 -4.31 -3.37 0.12
C ILE A 60 -4.48 -1.99 -0.48
N ILE A 61 -5.23 -1.89 -1.57
CA ILE A 61 -5.61 -0.60 -2.16
C ILE A 61 -7.13 -0.39 -2.03
N ASP A 62 -7.51 0.58 -1.22
CA ASP A 62 -8.90 0.94 -0.93
C ASP A 62 -9.35 2.20 -1.69
N SER A 63 -9.28 3.39 -1.07
CA SER A 63 -9.57 4.65 -1.79
C SER A 63 -8.55 4.98 -2.88
N GLY A 64 -7.32 4.49 -2.75
CA GLY A 64 -6.20 4.76 -3.68
C GLY A 64 -5.58 6.17 -3.55
N VAL A 65 -6.12 7.05 -2.70
CA VAL A 65 -5.70 8.46 -2.59
C VAL A 65 -4.22 8.61 -2.21
N THR A 66 -3.77 7.88 -1.19
CA THR A 66 -2.36 7.92 -0.76
C THR A 66 -1.44 7.38 -1.84
N LEU A 67 -1.79 6.25 -2.43
CA LEU A 67 -0.97 5.59 -3.45
C LEU A 67 -0.88 6.44 -4.74
N ALA A 68 -1.94 7.12 -5.14
CA ALA A 68 -1.90 8.04 -6.29
C ALA A 68 -0.93 9.22 -6.08
N LYS A 69 -0.81 9.72 -4.85
CA LYS A 69 0.18 10.76 -4.50
C LYS A 69 1.59 10.20 -4.56
N VAL A 70 1.81 9.00 -4.01
CA VAL A 70 3.11 8.30 -4.10
C VAL A 70 3.48 8.06 -5.56
N GLU A 71 2.56 7.53 -6.38
CA GLU A 71 2.78 7.29 -7.80
C GLU A 71 3.19 8.58 -8.53
N LYS A 72 2.50 9.69 -8.26
CA LYS A 72 2.87 11.01 -8.82
C LYS A 72 4.27 11.44 -8.39
N MET A 73 4.59 11.35 -7.10
CA MET A 73 5.90 11.72 -6.56
C MET A 73 7.04 10.88 -7.15
N LEU A 74 6.82 9.59 -7.38
CA LEU A 74 7.81 8.70 -7.98
C LEU A 74 7.96 8.95 -9.49
N LYS A 75 6.87 9.25 -10.21
CA LYS A 75 6.93 9.64 -11.64
C LYS A 75 7.79 10.89 -11.87
N GLU A 76 7.73 11.87 -10.96
CA GLU A 76 8.55 13.09 -11.02
C GLU A 76 10.07 12.80 -10.94
N ARG A 77 10.46 11.61 -10.45
CA ARG A 77 11.86 11.14 -10.42
C ARG A 77 12.33 10.51 -11.74
N ASN A 78 11.46 10.46 -12.75
CA ASN A 78 11.74 9.94 -14.09
C ASN A 78 12.23 8.48 -14.10
N PRO A 79 11.48 7.51 -13.51
CA PRO A 79 11.74 6.10 -13.73
C PRO A 79 11.51 5.73 -15.20
N LYS A 80 12.13 4.65 -15.65
CA LYS A 80 11.91 4.10 -17.00
C LYS A 80 10.50 3.50 -17.12
N SER A 81 10.05 2.83 -16.07
CA SER A 81 8.67 2.38 -15.92
C SER A 81 8.27 2.39 -14.45
N LEU A 82 6.97 2.57 -14.19
CA LEU A 82 6.41 2.49 -12.85
C LEU A 82 5.13 1.65 -12.92
N SER A 83 5.09 0.57 -12.14
CA SER A 83 3.94 -0.32 -12.04
C SER A 83 3.53 -0.54 -10.59
N ILE A 84 2.27 -0.92 -10.40
CA ILE A 84 1.68 -1.18 -9.07
C ILE A 84 1.26 -2.65 -8.99
N VAL A 85 1.75 -3.34 -7.95
CA VAL A 85 1.23 -4.64 -7.52
C VAL A 85 0.64 -4.54 -6.12
N THR A 86 -0.51 -5.16 -5.91
CA THR A 86 -1.12 -5.30 -4.59
C THR A 86 -1.59 -6.72 -4.31
N LEU A 87 -1.54 -7.10 -3.03
CA LEU A 87 -2.14 -8.35 -2.59
C LEU A 87 -3.67 -8.28 -2.68
N MET A 88 -4.30 -7.17 -2.31
CA MET A 88 -5.76 -7.00 -2.31
C MET A 88 -6.19 -5.67 -2.92
N ASP A 89 -7.17 -5.70 -3.81
CA ASP A 89 -7.74 -4.49 -4.42
C ASP A 89 -9.25 -4.40 -4.17
N LYS A 90 -9.71 -3.21 -3.77
CA LYS A 90 -11.12 -2.84 -3.58
C LYS A 90 -11.52 -1.76 -4.58
N PRO A 91 -11.70 -2.10 -5.86
CA PRO A 91 -11.93 -1.09 -6.91
C PRO A 91 -13.23 -0.31 -6.71
N HIS A 92 -14.24 -0.87 -6.02
CA HIS A 92 -15.52 -0.22 -5.75
C HIS A 92 -15.43 0.97 -4.76
N ASN A 93 -14.37 1.04 -3.96
CA ASN A 93 -14.12 2.13 -3.01
C ASN A 93 -13.17 3.21 -3.59
N ARG A 94 -12.75 3.08 -4.84
CA ARG A 94 -11.75 3.95 -5.46
C ARG A 94 -12.26 5.40 -5.57
N GLU A 95 -11.49 6.35 -5.05
CA GLU A 95 -11.82 7.79 -5.10
C GLU A 95 -11.00 8.56 -6.16
N VAL A 96 -9.97 7.93 -6.71
CA VAL A 96 -9.04 8.54 -7.67
C VAL A 96 -8.83 7.64 -8.88
N ASN A 97 -8.51 8.22 -10.04
CA ASN A 97 -8.13 7.43 -11.20
C ASN A 97 -6.73 6.84 -11.00
N LEU A 98 -6.66 5.66 -10.38
CA LEU A 98 -5.45 4.91 -10.13
C LEU A 98 -5.56 3.55 -10.82
N LYS A 99 -4.63 3.28 -11.74
CA LYS A 99 -4.53 2.00 -12.42
C LYS A 99 -3.67 1.05 -11.58
N VAL A 100 -4.24 -0.09 -11.19
CA VAL A 100 -3.50 -1.20 -10.57
C VAL A 100 -3.08 -2.14 -11.70
N ASP A 101 -1.79 -2.40 -11.85
CA ASP A 101 -1.30 -3.27 -12.93
C ASP A 101 -1.46 -4.75 -12.59
N TYR A 102 -1.27 -5.10 -11.31
CA TYR A 102 -1.38 -6.47 -10.81
C TYR A 102 -2.10 -6.50 -9.47
N ALA A 103 -3.27 -7.14 -9.42
CA ALA A 103 -3.98 -7.44 -8.18
C ALA A 103 -4.02 -8.95 -7.98
N CYS A 104 -3.52 -9.45 -6.84
CA CYS A 104 -3.61 -10.88 -6.53
C CYS A 104 -5.04 -11.30 -6.20
N PHE A 105 -5.78 -10.46 -5.47
CA PHE A 105 -7.18 -10.70 -5.12
C PHE A 105 -8.00 -9.42 -5.31
N LEU A 106 -9.17 -9.56 -5.94
CA LEU A 106 -10.24 -8.57 -5.84
C LEU A 106 -11.09 -8.94 -4.63
N VAL A 107 -11.31 -8.00 -3.72
CA VAL A 107 -12.04 -8.27 -2.47
C VAL A 107 -13.21 -7.31 -2.32
N GLU A 108 -14.27 -7.81 -1.68
CA GLU A 108 -15.46 -7.04 -1.29
C GLU A 108 -15.16 -6.06 -0.15
N ASN A 109 -16.15 -5.25 0.22
CA ASN A 109 -16.01 -4.24 1.26
C ASN A 109 -16.04 -4.82 2.69
N TYR A 110 -15.00 -5.59 3.05
CA TYR A 110 -14.80 -6.12 4.41
C TYR A 110 -13.64 -5.43 5.11
N PHE A 111 -13.72 -5.32 6.44
CA PHE A 111 -12.56 -4.94 7.24
C PHE A 111 -11.64 -6.17 7.41
N LEU A 112 -10.46 -6.12 6.80
CA LEU A 112 -9.53 -7.24 6.71
C LEU A 112 -8.34 -7.05 7.67
N VAL A 113 -7.92 -8.12 8.33
CA VAL A 113 -6.79 -8.15 9.27
C VAL A 113 -5.92 -9.38 9.03
N GLY A 114 -4.68 -9.34 9.50
CA GLY A 114 -3.74 -10.46 9.35
C GLY A 114 -2.88 -10.38 8.09
N PHE A 115 -1.83 -11.20 8.06
CA PHE A 115 -0.83 -11.21 7.00
C PHE A 115 -0.26 -9.82 6.67
N GLY A 116 0.01 -9.03 7.71
CA GLY A 116 0.48 -7.64 7.59
C GLY A 116 -0.60 -6.59 7.79
N LEU A 117 -1.86 -6.87 7.43
CA LEU A 117 -2.99 -5.98 7.73
C LEU A 117 -3.24 -5.89 9.23
N ASP A 118 -3.70 -4.73 9.70
CA ASP A 118 -3.88 -4.47 11.13
C ASP A 118 -5.21 -3.82 11.51
N TYR A 119 -5.50 -3.95 12.79
CA TYR A 119 -6.40 -3.05 13.51
C TYR A 119 -5.65 -2.48 14.72
N LYS A 120 -5.46 -1.16 14.76
CA LYS A 120 -4.75 -0.46 15.84
C LYS A 120 -3.36 -1.08 16.12
N GLU A 121 -2.59 -1.36 15.06
CA GLU A 121 -1.27 -2.00 15.08
C GLU A 121 -1.25 -3.45 15.62
N LYS A 122 -2.41 -4.09 15.77
CA LYS A 122 -2.54 -5.50 16.20
C LYS A 122 -2.90 -6.40 15.02
N LEU A 123 -2.79 -7.71 15.25
CA LEU A 123 -3.22 -8.78 14.34
C LEU A 123 -2.37 -8.98 13.07
N ARG A 124 -1.39 -8.10 12.78
CA ARG A 124 -0.46 -8.26 11.64
C ARG A 124 0.18 -9.63 11.52
N ASN A 125 0.43 -10.27 12.67
CA ASN A 125 1.17 -11.53 12.78
C ASN A 125 0.34 -12.78 12.44
N LEU A 126 -0.97 -12.66 12.21
CA LEU A 126 -1.78 -13.80 11.82
C LEU A 126 -1.28 -14.34 10.45
N PRO A 127 -1.11 -15.67 10.30
CA PRO A 127 -0.56 -16.26 9.07
C PRO A 127 -1.58 -16.33 7.93
N TYR A 128 -2.77 -15.75 8.13
CA TYR A 128 -3.88 -15.71 7.20
C TYR A 128 -4.52 -14.32 7.22
N ILE A 129 -5.31 -14.03 6.19
CA ILE A 129 -6.19 -12.86 6.15
C ILE A 129 -7.57 -13.29 6.65
N GLY A 130 -8.12 -12.51 7.58
CA GLY A 130 -9.46 -12.72 8.14
C GLY A 130 -10.32 -11.48 8.02
N ILE A 131 -11.64 -11.69 8.00
CA ILE A 131 -12.62 -10.62 8.14
C ILE A 131 -12.79 -10.35 9.64
N MET A 132 -12.64 -9.10 10.06
CA MET A 132 -12.86 -8.70 11.44
C MET A 132 -14.37 -8.55 11.69
N ASP A 133 -14.85 -9.14 12.79
CA ASP A 133 -16.25 -8.99 13.23
C ASP A 133 -16.49 -7.54 13.66
N GLU A 134 -17.50 -6.90 13.07
CA GLU A 134 -17.83 -5.49 13.24
C GLU A 134 -18.02 -5.08 14.70
N LYS A 135 -18.48 -6.00 15.56
CA LYS A 135 -18.65 -5.70 17.00
C LYS A 135 -17.35 -5.36 17.74
N PHE A 136 -16.20 -5.69 17.15
CA PHE A 136 -14.87 -5.38 17.69
C PHE A 136 -14.21 -4.17 17.01
N ILE A 137 -14.90 -3.54 16.05
CA ILE A 137 -14.41 -2.35 15.35
C ILE A 137 -15.05 -1.13 16.02
N ASP A 138 -14.22 -0.28 16.63
CA ASP A 138 -14.65 1.06 17.03
C ASP A 138 -15.00 1.88 15.77
N LEU A 139 -16.30 1.99 15.45
CA LEU A 139 -16.81 2.78 14.32
C LEU A 139 -16.87 4.30 14.59
N ASN A 140 -16.35 4.75 15.74
CA ASN A 140 -16.51 6.12 16.25
C ASN A 140 -15.26 7.01 16.11
N GLU A 141 -14.30 6.66 15.25
CA GLU A 141 -13.12 7.50 14.94
C GLU A 141 -13.12 7.97 13.48
#